data_AF-A0A8J4M6J8-F1
#
_entry.id   AF-A0A8J4M6J8-F1
#
_cell.length_a   1.000
_cell.length_b   1.000
_cell.length_c   1.000
_cell.angle_alpha   90.00
_cell.angle_beta   90.00
_cell.angle_gamma   90.00
#
_symmetry.space_group_name_H-M   'P 1'
#
loop_
_entity.id
_entity.type
_entity.pdbx_description
1 polymer ?
#
loop_
_entity_poly.entity_id
_entity_poly.type
_entity_poly.pdbx_seq_one_letter_code
_entity_poly.pdbx_strand_id
1 'polypeptide(L)'
;MSQNGDEEQERGAASFEARLAAARDRRGLDQPPAPPPETAPDGLSSNALALGLRVGVELLSALVVALAIGYGLDRWLHTRPLFLAVFVLLGGAAGVLNVWRVVGPRPGK
;
A
#
# COMPACT_ATOMS: atom_id res chain seq x y z
N MET A 1 42.16 -8.61 15.85
CA MET A 1 41.86 -7.40 16.65
C MET A 1 41.31 -6.35 15.70
N SER A 2 40.15 -6.52 15.05
CA SER A 2 38.76 -6.59 15.56
C SER A 2 38.19 -5.30 16.18
N GLN A 3 38.95 -4.21 16.30
CA GLN A 3 38.43 -2.96 16.92
C GLN A 3 37.98 -1.87 15.93
N ASN A 4 38.35 -1.95 14.65
CA ASN A 4 37.90 -0.97 13.63
C ASN A 4 36.49 -1.22 13.07
N GLY A 5 35.91 -2.39 13.33
CA GLY A 5 34.58 -2.75 12.78
C GLY A 5 33.42 -2.14 13.57
N ASP A 6 33.59 -1.97 14.87
CA ASP A 6 32.50 -1.60 15.77
C ASP A 6 32.16 -0.09 15.68
N GLU A 7 33.15 0.77 15.46
CA GLU A 7 32.97 2.23 15.36
C GLU A 7 32.29 2.68 14.05
N GLU A 8 32.59 2.01 12.93
CA GLU A 8 31.92 2.29 11.64
C GLU A 8 30.45 1.86 11.69
N GLN A 9 30.18 0.80 12.45
CA GLN A 9 28.84 0.26 12.62
C GLN A 9 28.00 1.15 13.55
N GLU A 10 28.57 1.73 14.61
CA GLU A 10 27.91 2.73 15.45
C GLU A 10 27.59 4.03 14.69
N ARG A 11 28.52 4.52 13.85
CA ARG A 11 28.29 5.71 13.01
C ARG A 11 27.22 5.46 11.94
N GLY A 12 27.21 4.26 11.37
CA GLY A 12 26.16 3.80 10.48
C GLY A 12 24.82 3.76 11.20
N ALA A 13 24.76 3.09 12.36
CA ALA A 13 23.56 2.95 13.18
C ALA A 13 22.97 4.31 13.57
N ALA A 14 23.79 5.26 14.04
CA ALA A 14 23.35 6.62 14.34
C ALA A 14 22.81 7.36 13.11
N SER A 15 23.43 7.16 11.94
CA SER A 15 22.96 7.73 10.67
C SER A 15 21.64 7.12 10.19
N PHE A 16 21.41 5.82 10.44
CA PHE A 16 20.15 5.15 10.15
C PHE A 16 19.03 5.58 11.10
N GLU A 17 19.31 5.68 12.40
CA GLU A 17 18.38 6.18 13.42
C GLU A 17 17.92 7.61 13.11
N ALA A 18 18.86 8.49 12.74
CA ALA A 18 18.54 9.86 12.33
C ALA A 18 17.64 9.90 11.08
N ARG A 19 17.88 9.00 10.10
CA ARG A 19 17.05 8.88 8.89
C ARG A 19 15.67 8.31 9.20
N LEU A 20 15.56 7.36 10.13
CA LEU A 20 14.29 6.75 10.53
C LEU A 20 13.45 7.72 11.35
N ALA A 21 14.05 8.45 12.29
CA ALA A 21 13.39 9.53 13.03
C ALA A 21 12.89 10.63 12.08
N ALA A 22 13.72 11.07 11.15
CA ALA A 22 13.32 12.01 10.10
C ALA A 22 12.19 11.47 9.20
N ALA A 23 12.07 10.14 9.01
CA ALA A 23 10.97 9.54 8.24
C ALA A 23 9.67 9.41 9.03
N ARG A 24 9.74 9.18 10.36
CA ARG A 24 8.58 9.12 11.26
C ARG A 24 7.95 10.49 11.48
N ASP A 25 8.78 11.49 11.68
CA ASP A 25 8.38 12.90 11.83
C ASP A 25 7.65 13.39 10.57
N ARG A 26 8.21 13.10 9.39
CA ARG A 26 7.57 13.39 8.09
C ARG A 26 6.21 12.70 7.87
N ARG A 27 5.90 11.64 8.61
CA ARG A 27 4.62 10.90 8.53
C ARG A 27 3.64 11.31 9.64
N GLY A 28 4.01 12.25 10.50
CA GLY A 28 3.18 12.71 11.62
C GLY A 28 2.87 11.61 12.63
N LEU A 29 3.70 10.57 12.71
CA LEU A 29 3.47 9.41 13.59
C LEU A 29 3.74 9.71 15.07
N ASP A 30 4.48 10.78 15.35
CA ASP A 30 4.90 11.19 16.70
C ASP A 30 4.15 12.43 17.23
N GLN A 31 3.15 12.96 16.49
CA GLN A 31 2.32 14.06 16.95
C GLN A 31 1.34 13.56 18.04
N PRO A 32 1.38 14.10 19.28
CA PRO A 32 0.31 13.84 20.24
C PRO A 32 -1.02 14.32 19.63
N PRO A 33 -2.11 13.53 19.73
CA PRO A 33 -3.37 13.91 19.10
C PRO A 33 -3.81 15.29 19.58
N ALA A 34 -3.94 16.24 18.66
CA ALA A 34 -4.46 17.57 18.97
C ALA A 34 -5.93 17.45 19.42
N PRO A 35 -6.39 18.27 20.38
CA PRO A 35 -7.79 18.27 20.78
C PRO A 35 -8.68 18.57 19.55
N PRO A 36 -9.80 17.86 19.34
CA PRO A 36 -10.57 17.99 18.11
C PRO A 36 -11.17 19.40 17.97
N PRO A 37 -11.17 20.01 16.77
CA PRO A 37 -11.98 21.20 16.51
C PRO A 37 -13.46 20.81 16.43
N GLU A 38 -14.31 21.52 17.17
CA GLU A 38 -15.74 21.22 17.40
C GLU A 38 -16.67 21.31 16.17
N THR A 39 -16.15 21.43 14.94
CA THR A 39 -16.99 21.64 13.73
C THR A 39 -16.49 20.95 12.45
N ALA A 40 -15.60 19.96 12.54
CA ALA A 40 -15.32 19.09 11.39
C ALA A 40 -16.39 17.98 11.31
N PRO A 41 -16.94 17.65 10.12
CA PRO A 41 -17.83 16.50 9.99
C PRO A 41 -17.11 15.25 10.53
N ASP A 42 -17.83 14.52 11.38
CA ASP A 42 -17.31 13.52 12.29
C ASP A 42 -16.22 12.59 11.69
N GLY A 43 -15.01 12.70 12.22
CA GLY A 43 -14.30 11.54 12.77
C GLY A 43 -13.62 10.52 11.84
N LEU A 44 -13.45 10.74 10.53
CA LEU A 44 -12.65 9.81 9.74
C LEU A 44 -11.15 10.06 9.97
N SER A 45 -10.51 9.21 10.78
CA SER A 45 -9.07 9.32 11.06
C SER A 45 -8.25 9.40 9.76
N SER A 46 -7.24 10.28 9.71
CA SER A 46 -6.33 10.42 8.55
C SER A 46 -5.75 9.07 8.08
N ASN A 47 -5.58 8.14 9.02
CA ASN A 47 -5.14 6.77 8.76
C ASN A 47 -6.18 5.92 7.99
N ALA A 48 -7.46 6.04 8.31
CA ALA A 48 -8.53 5.34 7.57
C ALA A 48 -8.63 5.85 6.12
N LEU A 49 -8.43 7.15 5.89
CA LEU A 49 -8.44 7.73 4.55
C LEU A 49 -7.24 7.23 3.73
N ALA A 50 -6.04 7.22 4.33
CA ALA A 50 -4.84 6.70 3.68
C ALA A 50 -4.96 5.21 3.33
N LEU A 51 -5.55 4.40 4.24
CA LEU A 51 -5.82 2.98 3.99
C LEU A 51 -6.84 2.79 2.88
N GLY A 52 -7.94 3.55 2.89
CA GLY A 52 -8.97 3.50 1.85
C GLY A 52 -8.43 3.86 0.47
N LEU A 53 -7.62 4.92 0.38
CA LEU A 53 -6.95 5.31 -0.87
C LEU A 53 -6.00 4.23 -1.37
N ARG A 54 -5.18 3.65 -0.49
CA ARG A 54 -4.29 2.55 -0.85
C ARG A 54 -5.06 1.37 -1.42
N VAL A 55 -6.09 0.93 -0.72
CA VAL A 55 -6.97 -0.17 -1.15
C VAL A 55 -7.63 0.15 -2.50
N GLY A 56 -8.13 1.39 -2.68
CA GLY A 56 -8.70 1.84 -3.93
C GLY A 56 -7.71 1.80 -5.10
N VAL A 57 -6.47 2.26 -4.89
CA VAL A 57 -5.40 2.22 -5.90
C VAL A 57 -5.00 0.78 -6.23
N GLU A 58 -4.91 -0.11 -5.24
CA GLU A 58 -4.61 -1.54 -5.46
C GLU A 58 -5.69 -2.20 -6.33
N LEU A 59 -6.98 -1.94 -6.06
CA LEU A 59 -8.08 -2.46 -6.88
C LEU A 59 -8.09 -1.86 -8.29
N LEU A 60 -7.92 -0.55 -8.42
CA LEU A 60 -7.95 0.14 -9.70
C LEU A 60 -6.77 -0.28 -10.58
N SER A 61 -5.57 -0.39 -10.01
CA SER A 61 -4.38 -0.83 -10.75
C SER A 61 -4.53 -2.26 -11.26
N ALA A 62 -5.02 -3.20 -10.43
CA ALA A 62 -5.29 -4.57 -10.86
C ALA A 62 -6.30 -4.61 -12.03
N LEU A 63 -7.36 -3.81 -11.96
CA LEU A 63 -8.37 -3.72 -13.01
C LEU A 63 -7.80 -3.15 -14.32
N VAL A 64 -7.04 -2.06 -14.25
CA VAL A 64 -6.41 -1.43 -15.43
C VAL A 64 -5.46 -2.41 -16.12
N VAL A 65 -4.63 -3.12 -15.36
CA VAL A 65 -3.71 -4.14 -15.90
C VAL A 65 -4.47 -5.28 -16.57
N ALA A 66 -5.53 -5.79 -15.93
CA ALA A 66 -6.38 -6.82 -16.50
C ALA A 66 -7.05 -6.39 -17.82
N LEU A 67 -7.60 -5.17 -17.85
CA LEU A 67 -8.20 -4.61 -19.06
C LEU A 67 -7.18 -4.45 -20.18
N ALA A 68 -5.98 -3.95 -19.88
CA ALA A 68 -4.92 -3.78 -20.86
C ALA A 68 -4.49 -5.11 -21.48
N ILE A 69 -4.27 -6.13 -20.65
CA ILE A 69 -3.87 -7.47 -21.11
C ILE A 69 -5.02 -8.14 -21.90
N GLY A 70 -6.23 -8.13 -21.34
CA GLY A 70 -7.40 -8.73 -21.97
C GLY A 70 -7.73 -8.09 -23.33
N TYR A 71 -7.70 -6.76 -23.40
CA TYR A 71 -7.91 -6.03 -24.65
C TYR A 71 -6.81 -6.31 -25.68
N GLY A 72 -5.54 -6.35 -25.24
CA GLY A 72 -4.41 -6.66 -26.12
C GLY A 72 -4.52 -8.05 -26.73
N LEU A 73 -4.88 -9.05 -25.91
CA LEU A 73 -5.07 -10.43 -26.37
C LEU A 73 -6.26 -10.57 -27.33
N ASP A 74 -7.40 -9.95 -26.99
CA ASP A 74 -8.56 -9.97 -27.87
C ASP A 74 -8.26 -9.33 -29.23
N ARG A 75 -7.45 -8.25 -29.25
CA ARG A 75 -7.07 -7.58 -30.50
C ARG A 75 -6.06 -8.37 -31.32
N TRP A 76 -5.13 -9.06 -30.67
CA TRP A 76 -4.10 -9.86 -31.34
C TRP A 76 -4.69 -11.14 -31.95
N LEU A 77 -5.55 -11.83 -31.18
CA LEU A 77 -6.18 -13.09 -31.60
C LEU A 77 -7.47 -12.87 -32.42
N HIS A 78 -7.88 -11.62 -32.63
CA HIS A 78 -9.14 -11.25 -33.28
C HIS A 78 -10.35 -11.97 -32.69
N THR A 79 -10.29 -12.26 -31.38
CA THR A 79 -11.39 -12.91 -30.68
C THR A 79 -12.47 -11.89 -30.35
N ARG A 80 -13.68 -12.39 -30.13
CA ARG A 80 -14.71 -11.64 -29.37
C ARG A 80 -14.15 -11.29 -27.99
N PRO A 81 -14.71 -10.30 -27.26
CA PRO A 81 -14.17 -9.79 -25.97
C PRO A 81 -14.23 -10.83 -24.82
N LEU A 82 -13.60 -11.98 -25.03
CA LEU A 82 -13.61 -13.18 -24.21
C LEU A 82 -12.44 -13.12 -23.25
N PHE A 83 -11.24 -12.80 -23.73
CA PHE A 83 -10.08 -12.63 -22.85
C PHE A 83 -10.28 -11.41 -21.95
N LEU A 84 -10.82 -10.31 -22.47
CA LEU A 84 -11.19 -9.16 -21.63
C LEU A 84 -12.16 -9.54 -20.52
N ALA A 85 -13.21 -10.31 -20.81
CA ALA A 85 -14.14 -10.77 -19.77
C ALA A 85 -13.44 -11.63 -18.71
N VAL A 86 -12.65 -12.62 -19.12
CA VAL A 86 -11.91 -13.51 -18.20
C VAL A 86 -10.88 -12.74 -17.37
N PHE A 87 -10.09 -11.87 -17.99
CA PHE A 87 -9.07 -11.09 -17.30
C PHE A 87 -9.66 -10.08 -16.32
N VAL A 88 -10.80 -9.45 -16.64
CA VAL A 88 -11.48 -8.56 -15.70
C VAL A 88 -11.92 -9.31 -14.44
N LEU A 89 -12.49 -10.51 -14.59
CA LEU A 89 -12.85 -11.35 -13.45
C LEU A 89 -11.62 -11.74 -12.64
N LEU A 90 -10.54 -12.15 -13.32
CA LEU A 90 -9.30 -12.57 -12.67
C LEU A 90 -8.59 -11.42 -11.97
N GLY A 91 -8.52 -10.25 -12.59
CA GLY A 91 -7.95 -9.02 -12.03
C GLY A 91 -8.75 -8.50 -10.85
N GLY A 92 -10.09 -8.55 -10.94
CA GLY A 92 -10.98 -8.24 -9.83
C GLY A 92 -10.77 -9.19 -8.65
N ALA A 93 -10.73 -10.51 -8.90
CA ALA A 93 -10.45 -11.51 -7.86
C ALA A 93 -9.07 -11.30 -7.22
N ALA A 94 -8.03 -11.07 -8.03
CA ALA A 94 -6.68 -10.77 -7.54
C ALA A 94 -6.64 -9.48 -6.70
N GLY A 95 -7.32 -8.44 -7.13
CA GLY A 95 -7.46 -7.18 -6.38
C GLY A 95 -8.12 -7.40 -5.02
N VAL A 96 -9.26 -8.10 -4.98
CA VAL A 96 -9.97 -8.42 -3.73
C VAL A 96 -9.10 -9.26 -2.80
N LEU A 97 -8.39 -10.27 -3.33
CA LEU A 97 -7.45 -11.09 -2.56
C LEU A 97 -6.28 -10.27 -2.00
N ASN A 98 -5.80 -9.27 -2.73
CA ASN A 98 -4.77 -8.35 -2.23
C ASN A 98 -5.27 -7.49 -1.07
N VAL A 99 -6.48 -6.94 -1.20
CA VAL A 99 -7.12 -6.15 -0.13
C VAL A 99 -7.37 -7.01 1.10
N TRP A 100 -7.89 -8.23 0.92
CA TRP A 100 -8.06 -9.19 2.01
C TRP A 100 -6.74 -9.54 2.71
N ARG A 101 -5.60 -9.54 2.00
CA ARG A 101 -4.29 -9.72 2.64
C ARG A 101 -3.86 -8.50 3.44
N VAL A 102 -4.23 -7.30 3.02
CA VAL A 102 -3.90 -6.04 3.72
C VAL A 102 -4.78 -5.83 4.95
N VAL A 103 -6.05 -6.22 4.87
CA VAL A 103 -7.08 -5.95 5.90
C VAL A 103 -7.43 -7.20 6.72
N GLY A 104 -7.02 -8.38 6.26
CA GLY A 104 -7.40 -9.66 6.84
C GLY A 104 -6.98 -9.83 8.30
N PRO A 105 -7.82 -10.47 9.15
CA PRO A 105 -7.48 -10.75 10.53
C PRO A 105 -6.18 -11.53 10.62
N ARG A 106 -5.23 -11.08 11.46
CA ARG A 106 -4.07 -11.91 11.82
C ARG A 106 -4.62 -13.13 12.58
N PRO A 107 -4.40 -14.38 12.13
CA PRO A 107 -4.76 -15.54 12.91
C PRO A 107 -3.96 -15.49 14.23
N GLY A 108 -4.69 -15.36 15.33
CA GLY A 108 -4.14 -15.27 16.68
C GLY A 108 -3.41 -16.56 17.07
N LYS A 109 -2.34 -16.40 17.85
CA LYS A 109 -1.73 -17.46 18.63
C LYS A 109 -2.39 -17.50 19.99
#